data_AF-A0A7S2JBL3-F1
#
_entry.id   AF-A0A7S2JBL3-F1
#
_cell.length_a   1.000
_cell.length_b   1.000
_cell.length_c   1.000
_cell.angle_alpha   90.00
_cell.angle_beta   90.00
_cell.angle_gamma   90.00
#
_symmetry.space_group_name_H-M   'P 1'
#
loop_
_entity.id
_entity.type
_entity.pdbx_description
1 polymer ?
#
loop_
_entity_poly.entity_id
_entity_poly.type
_entity_poly.pdbx_seq_one_letter_code
_entity_poly.pdbx_strand_id
1 'polypeptide(L)'
;TLSIWEDIQSLVEAASAKASDKRPCVTMCGKGGAGSCVKMYHNAGEYAVLQIWAEAYATLRGFGLCGDEIAKVLADWKKKGPMDSYMLDITCEVAKMRDPEAKDSSYLVAHTADMIGS
;
A
#
# COMPACT_ATOMS: atom_id res chain seq x y z
N THR A 1 -29.88 -3.61 17.45
CA THR A 1 -29.40 -2.81 18.58
C THR A 1 -27.97 -2.42 18.30
N LEU A 2 -27.61 -1.14 18.46
CA LEU A 2 -26.22 -0.65 18.35
C LEU A 2 -25.41 -0.94 19.63
N SER A 3 -25.97 -1.69 20.59
CA SER A 3 -25.46 -1.83 21.96
C SER A 3 -23.98 -2.21 22.02
N ILE A 4 -23.55 -3.17 21.20
CA ILE A 4 -22.14 -3.62 21.21
C ILE A 4 -21.19 -2.52 20.73
N TRP A 5 -21.59 -1.68 19.76
CA TRP A 5 -20.74 -0.58 19.30
C TRP A 5 -20.47 0.40 20.44
N GLU A 6 -21.52 0.82 21.16
CA GLU A 6 -21.41 1.71 22.31
C GLU A 6 -20.51 1.12 23.41
N ASP A 7 -20.59 -0.20 23.64
CA ASP A 7 -19.76 -0.90 24.62
C ASP A 7 -18.26 -0.90 24.28
N ILE A 8 -17.89 -0.93 23.00
CA ILE A 8 -16.49 -1.04 22.55
C ILE A 8 -15.91 0.26 21.98
N GLN A 9 -16.74 1.26 21.73
CA GLN A 9 -16.38 2.47 20.98
C GLN A 9 -15.14 3.16 21.55
N SER A 10 -15.11 3.38 22.86
CA SER A 10 -14.01 4.08 23.53
C SER A 10 -12.67 3.36 23.34
N LEU A 11 -12.67 2.02 23.39
CA LEU A 11 -11.49 1.19 23.20
C LEU A 11 -10.99 1.28 21.76
N VAL A 12 -11.87 1.05 20.77
CA VAL A 12 -11.47 1.02 19.37
C VAL A 12 -11.10 2.41 18.84
N GLU A 13 -11.78 3.46 19.31
CA GLU A 13 -11.39 4.83 19.01
C GLU A 13 -10.01 5.13 19.58
N ALA A 14 -9.75 4.79 20.85
CA ALA A 14 -8.44 5.02 21.48
C ALA A 14 -7.29 4.29 20.76
N ALA A 15 -7.52 3.06 20.29
CA ALA A 15 -6.51 2.24 19.62
C ALA A 15 -6.30 2.59 18.14
N SER A 16 -7.32 3.13 17.45
CA SER A 16 -7.25 3.43 16.02
C SER A 16 -6.30 4.58 15.69
N ALA A 17 -5.73 4.53 14.48
CA ALA A 17 -4.99 5.66 13.92
C ALA A 17 -5.87 6.92 13.86
N LYS A 18 -5.25 8.09 13.96
CA LYS A 18 -5.93 9.39 13.84
C LYS A 18 -5.58 10.03 12.51
N ALA A 19 -6.59 10.49 11.78
CA ALA A 19 -6.39 11.28 10.58
C ALA A 19 -5.83 12.68 10.92
N SER A 20 -5.46 13.46 9.89
CA SER A 20 -4.92 14.82 10.06
C SER A 20 -5.88 15.77 10.79
N ASP A 21 -7.19 15.53 10.66
CA ASP A 21 -8.25 16.23 11.38
C ASP A 21 -8.51 15.70 12.80
N LYS A 22 -7.63 14.81 13.29
CA LYS A 22 -7.66 14.16 14.61
C LYS A 22 -8.81 13.17 14.82
N ARG A 23 -9.64 12.89 13.80
CA ARG A 23 -10.71 11.89 13.94
C ARG A 23 -10.14 10.47 13.96
N PRO A 24 -10.69 9.57 14.79
CA PRO A 24 -10.33 8.16 14.78
C PRO A 24 -10.72 7.49 13.45
N CYS A 25 -9.84 6.64 12.92
CA CYS A 25 -10.10 5.83 11.73
C CYS A 25 -10.92 4.57 12.07
N VAL A 26 -12.04 4.74 12.76
CA VAL A 26 -13.00 3.67 13.05
C VAL A 26 -14.42 4.23 13.11
N THR A 27 -15.40 3.45 12.67
CA THR A 27 -16.81 3.83 12.72
C THR A 27 -17.69 2.59 12.67
N MET A 28 -18.96 2.74 13.05
CA MET A 28 -19.96 1.69 12.89
C MET A 28 -20.46 1.67 11.43
N CYS A 29 -19.92 0.74 10.64
CA CYS A 29 -20.21 0.67 9.19
C CYS A 29 -21.66 0.28 8.85
N GLY A 30 -22.40 -0.36 9.75
CA GLY A 30 -23.77 -0.80 9.53
C GLY A 30 -24.13 -2.08 10.28
N LYS A 31 -25.26 -2.68 9.94
CA LYS A 31 -25.75 -3.94 10.55
C LYS A 31 -25.19 -5.16 9.81
N GLY A 32 -25.17 -6.32 10.50
CA GLY A 32 -24.72 -7.58 9.92
C GLY A 32 -23.24 -7.54 9.52
N GLY A 33 -22.91 -8.05 8.33
CA GLY A 33 -21.54 -8.11 7.81
C GLY A 33 -21.01 -6.81 7.20
N ALA A 34 -21.61 -5.65 7.47
CA ALA A 34 -21.25 -4.39 6.82
C ALA A 34 -19.76 -4.02 6.99
N GLY A 35 -19.21 -4.19 8.21
CA GLY A 35 -17.78 -3.96 8.45
C GLY A 35 -16.87 -4.89 7.64
N SER A 36 -17.20 -6.18 7.59
CA SER A 36 -16.47 -7.17 6.78
C SER A 36 -16.56 -6.85 5.28
N CYS A 37 -17.72 -6.38 4.80
CA CYS A 37 -17.92 -5.97 3.42
C CYS A 37 -17.03 -4.77 3.04
N VAL A 38 -17.00 -3.72 3.89
CA VAL A 38 -16.09 -2.57 3.68
C VAL A 38 -14.64 -3.02 3.61
N LYS A 39 -14.21 -3.94 4.49
CA LYS A 39 -12.84 -4.48 4.46
C LYS A 39 -12.56 -5.33 3.22
N MET A 40 -13.52 -6.13 2.77
CA MET A 40 -13.40 -6.92 1.54
C MET A 40 -13.14 -6.00 0.34
N TYR A 41 -13.88 -4.90 0.21
CA TYR A 41 -13.67 -3.94 -0.87
C TYR A 41 -12.40 -3.10 -0.71
N HIS A 42 -11.98 -2.79 0.52
CA HIS A 42 -10.66 -2.19 0.77
C HIS A 42 -9.54 -3.07 0.22
N ASN A 43 -9.57 -4.38 0.50
CA ASN A 43 -8.60 -5.33 -0.05
C ASN A 43 -8.69 -5.40 -1.58
N ALA A 44 -9.89 -5.43 -2.16
CA ALA A 44 -10.05 -5.43 -3.62
C ALA A 44 -9.42 -4.18 -4.26
N GLY A 45 -9.61 -3.00 -3.65
CA GLY A 45 -8.96 -1.76 -4.08
C GLY A 45 -7.44 -1.80 -3.92
N GLU A 46 -6.94 -2.37 -2.82
CA GLU A 46 -5.50 -2.57 -2.60
C GLU A 46 -4.86 -3.42 -3.70
N TYR A 47 -5.47 -4.54 -4.08
CA TYR A 47 -4.99 -5.38 -5.18
C TYR A 47 -4.90 -4.59 -6.49
N ALA A 48 -5.94 -3.80 -6.81
CA ALA A 48 -5.95 -3.00 -8.03
C ALA A 48 -4.84 -1.94 -8.04
N VAL A 49 -4.61 -1.24 -6.93
CA VAL A 49 -3.58 -0.20 -6.85
C VAL A 49 -2.16 -0.80 -6.86
N LEU A 50 -1.93 -1.92 -6.18
CA LEU A 50 -0.65 -2.64 -6.25
C LEU A 50 -0.35 -3.08 -7.69
N GLN A 51 -1.35 -3.58 -8.41
CA GLN A 51 -1.20 -3.97 -9.82
C GLN A 51 -0.84 -2.77 -10.71
N ILE A 52 -1.47 -1.61 -10.51
CA ILE A 52 -1.13 -0.38 -11.25
C ILE A 52 0.34 0.02 -11.04
N TRP A 53 0.84 -0.07 -9.81
CA TRP A 53 2.24 0.22 -9.53
C TRP A 53 3.19 -0.82 -10.12
N ALA A 54 2.80 -2.10 -10.13
CA ALA A 54 3.55 -3.15 -10.82
C ALA A 54 3.64 -2.89 -12.34
N GLU A 55 2.55 -2.46 -12.98
CA GLU A 55 2.53 -2.09 -14.40
C GLU A 55 3.39 -0.87 -14.70
N ALA A 56 3.33 0.17 -13.85
CA ALA A 56 4.18 1.35 -13.97
C ALA A 56 5.66 0.97 -13.85
N TYR A 57 6.01 0.14 -12.87
CA TYR A 57 7.36 -0.38 -12.69
C TYR A 57 7.83 -1.18 -13.92
N ALA A 58 7.04 -2.14 -14.38
CA ALA A 58 7.34 -2.97 -15.55
C ALA A 58 7.51 -2.11 -16.83
N THR A 59 6.66 -1.10 -17.00
CA THR A 59 6.73 -0.17 -18.13
C THR A 59 8.05 0.61 -18.13
N LEU A 60 8.44 1.17 -16.98
CA LEU A 60 9.70 1.91 -16.85
C LEU A 60 10.93 1.00 -17.03
N ARG A 61 10.87 -0.24 -16.53
CA ARG A 61 11.89 -1.27 -16.81
C ARG A 61 11.97 -1.57 -18.31
N GLY A 62 10.83 -1.63 -19.01
CA GLY A 62 10.76 -1.81 -20.46
C GLY A 62 11.40 -0.67 -21.26
N PHE A 63 11.42 0.55 -20.69
CA PHE A 63 12.19 1.68 -21.22
C PHE A 63 13.68 1.67 -20.85
N GLY A 64 14.15 0.64 -20.13
CA GLY A 64 15.56 0.43 -19.81
C GLY A 64 16.03 1.08 -18.51
N LEU A 65 15.13 1.64 -17.69
CA LEU A 65 15.52 2.23 -16.41
C LEU A 65 15.91 1.14 -15.40
N CYS A 66 16.93 1.40 -14.58
CA CYS A 66 17.27 0.56 -13.45
C CYS A 66 16.44 0.92 -12.20
N GLY A 67 16.51 0.09 -11.16
CA GLY A 67 15.71 0.24 -9.94
C GLY A 67 15.87 1.60 -9.25
N ASP A 68 17.10 2.14 -9.18
CA ASP A 68 17.35 3.47 -8.60
C ASP A 68 16.72 4.60 -9.43
N GLU A 69 16.76 4.50 -10.76
CA GLU A 69 16.15 5.48 -11.67
C GLU A 69 14.63 5.44 -11.57
N ILE A 70 14.04 4.24 -11.49
CA ILE A 70 12.61 4.07 -11.29
C ILE A 70 12.19 4.66 -9.95
N ALA A 71 12.89 4.33 -8.86
CA ALA A 71 12.60 4.89 -7.55
C ALA A 71 12.65 6.43 -7.56
N LYS A 72 13.57 7.02 -8.33
CA LYS A 72 13.64 8.49 -8.52
C LYS A 72 12.42 9.03 -9.27
N VAL A 73 11.98 8.37 -10.35
CA VAL A 73 10.76 8.77 -11.09
C VAL A 73 9.53 8.72 -10.19
N LEU A 74 9.36 7.62 -9.45
CA LEU A 74 8.24 7.43 -8.53
C LEU A 74 8.26 8.44 -7.37
N ALA A 75 9.44 8.73 -6.81
CA ALA A 75 9.61 9.75 -5.78
C ALA A 75 9.30 11.17 -6.31
N ASP A 76 9.61 11.44 -7.57
CA ASP A 76 9.22 12.69 -8.22
C ASP A 76 7.70 12.79 -8.43
N TRP A 77 7.03 11.69 -8.79
CA TRP A 77 5.56 11.65 -8.88
C TRP A 77 4.89 11.90 -7.53
N LYS A 78 5.43 11.32 -6.45
CA LYS A 78 4.97 11.59 -5.08
C LYS A 78 5.06 13.08 -4.74
N LYS A 79 6.18 13.74 -5.05
CA LYS A 79 6.39 15.17 -4.75
C LYS A 79 5.49 16.11 -5.56
N LYS A 80 5.18 15.74 -6.81
CA LYS A 80 4.57 16.65 -7.79
C LYS A 80 3.05 16.56 -7.86
N GLY A 81 2.37 15.71 -7.07
CA GLY A 81 0.96 15.45 -7.34
C GLY A 81 0.14 14.82 -6.22
N PRO A 82 -1.13 14.46 -6.54
CA PRO A 82 -2.10 13.90 -5.60
C PRO A 82 -1.82 12.44 -5.20
N MET A 83 -0.71 11.87 -5.68
CA MET A 83 -0.38 10.44 -5.52
C MET A 83 0.42 10.14 -4.25
N ASP A 84 0.46 11.08 -3.31
CA ASP A 84 1.10 10.88 -2.00
C ASP A 84 0.37 9.78 -1.22
N SER A 85 0.93 8.57 -1.25
CA SER A 85 0.31 7.37 -0.68
C SER A 85 1.35 6.38 -0.16
N TYR A 86 0.93 5.60 0.84
CA TYR A 86 1.77 4.55 1.42
C TYR A 86 2.20 3.49 0.40
N MET A 87 1.32 3.11 -0.54
CA MET A 87 1.64 2.12 -1.58
C MET A 87 2.74 2.61 -2.53
N LEU A 88 2.74 3.92 -2.85
CA LEU A 88 3.82 4.51 -3.64
C LEU A 88 5.14 4.54 -2.85
N ASP A 89 5.09 4.81 -1.54
CA ASP A 89 6.29 4.80 -0.69
C ASP A 89 6.98 3.43 -0.70
N ILE A 90 6.22 2.36 -0.43
CA ILE A 90 6.79 1.02 -0.43
C ILE A 90 7.26 0.60 -1.83
N THR A 91 6.61 1.07 -2.89
CA THR A 91 7.04 0.80 -4.27
C THR A 91 8.38 1.49 -4.58
N CYS A 92 8.57 2.74 -4.12
CA CYS A 92 9.85 3.43 -4.25
C CYS A 92 10.97 2.70 -3.52
N GLU A 93 10.72 2.22 -2.30
CA GLU A 93 11.71 1.49 -1.51
C GLU A 93 12.05 0.12 -2.13
N VAL A 94 11.05 -0.65 -2.54
CA VAL A 94 11.24 -1.96 -3.17
C VAL A 94 11.97 -1.84 -4.51
N ALA A 95 11.67 -0.81 -5.32
CA ALA A 95 12.30 -0.62 -6.62
C ALA A 95 13.84 -0.50 -6.54
N LYS A 96 14.36 0.15 -5.49
CA LYS A 96 15.81 0.33 -5.27
C LYS A 96 16.44 -0.69 -4.32
N MET A 97 15.65 -1.57 -3.70
CA MET A 97 16.12 -2.52 -2.72
C MET A 97 17.17 -3.47 -3.34
N ARG A 98 18.35 -3.53 -2.72
CA ARG A 98 19.40 -4.49 -3.09
C ARG A 98 19.17 -5.82 -2.39
N ASP A 99 19.51 -6.90 -3.07
CA ASP A 99 19.53 -8.22 -2.45
C ASP A 99 20.75 -8.31 -1.52
N PRO A 100 20.57 -8.51 -0.20
CA PRO A 100 21.69 -8.64 0.74
C PRO A 100 22.52 -9.91 0.52
N GLU A 101 21.98 -10.94 -0.16
CA GLU A 101 22.67 -12.19 -0.45
C GLU A 101 23.40 -12.17 -1.80
N ALA A 102 23.08 -11.19 -2.66
CA ALA A 102 23.67 -11.07 -3.98
C ALA A 102 25.10 -10.48 -3.92
N LYS A 103 26.05 -11.17 -4.57
CA LYS A 103 27.45 -10.74 -4.63
C LYS A 103 27.70 -9.57 -5.59
N ASP A 104 26.78 -9.33 -6.52
CA ASP A 104 26.88 -8.35 -7.59
C ASP A 104 26.06 -7.08 -7.33
N SER A 105 25.53 -6.91 -6.11
CA SER A 105 24.65 -5.79 -5.75
C SER A 105 23.42 -5.66 -6.64
N SER A 106 22.90 -6.78 -7.15
CA SER A 106 21.65 -6.81 -7.90
C SER A 106 20.45 -6.44 -7.02
N TYR A 107 19.35 -6.11 -7.68
CA TYR A 107 18.11 -5.71 -7.01
C TYR A 107 17.34 -6.94 -6.51
N LEU A 108 16.76 -6.86 -5.31
CA LEU A 108 15.99 -7.95 -4.69
C LEU A 108 14.81 -8.39 -5.57
N VAL A 109 14.17 -7.45 -6.26
CA VAL A 109 13.07 -7.74 -7.21
C VAL A 109 13.51 -8.69 -8.33
N ALA A 110 14.78 -8.66 -8.76
CA ALA A 110 15.27 -9.56 -9.82
C ALA A 110 15.39 -11.01 -9.35
N HIS A 111 15.43 -11.25 -8.04
CA HIS A 111 15.57 -12.57 -7.42
C HIS A 111 14.28 -13.03 -6.73
N THR A 112 13.19 -12.28 -6.89
CA THR A 112 11.88 -12.65 -6.35
C THR A 112 11.10 -13.41 -7.42
N ALA A 113 10.54 -14.57 -7.07
CA ALA A 113 9.65 -15.30 -7.98
C ALA A 113 8.40 -14.48 -8.28
N ASP A 114 8.04 -14.38 -9.56
CA ASP A 114 6.89 -13.64 -10.09
C ASP A 114 5.57 -14.40 -9.91
N MET A 115 5.37 -14.97 -8.72
CA MET A 115 4.21 -15.76 -8.34
C MET A 115 3.51 -15.09 -7.16
N ILE A 116 2.53 -14.24 -7.47
CA ILE A 116 1.75 -13.51 -6.46
C ILE A 116 0.72 -14.47 -5.84
N GLY A 117 0.73 -14.57 -4.50
CA GLY A 117 -0.19 -15.43 -3.76
C GLY A 117 -1.66 -15.05 -3.95
N SER A 118 -2.53 -16.07 -3.93
CA SER A 118 -3.99 -15.93 -4.00
C SER A 118 -4.62 -15.68 -2.64
#